data_AF-A0A926NX90-F1
#
_entry.id   AF-A0A926NX90-F1
#
_cell.length_a   1.000
_cell.length_b   1.000
_cell.length_c   1.000
_cell.angle_alpha   90.00
_cell.angle_beta   90.00
_cell.angle_gamma   90.00
#
_symmetry.space_group_name_H-M   'P 1'
#
loop_
_entity.id
_entity.type
_entity.pdbx_description
1 polymer ?
#
loop_
_entity_poly.entity_id
_entity_poly.type
_entity_poly.pdbx_seq_one_letter_code
_entity_poly.pdbx_strand_id
1 'polypeptide(L)'
;MKQIYIFLIISCSVTGSYAQAHFSDAAVGSIVASVLDYSTFSKANKQPIIFNITKSKWAPADGRKVNGSKYGAYAGTVPDLRGVFLRGLNKFYVGMPDNIPQADPDIRTAGSFQPDTIKSHKHVLNDPGHTHPVASGYSTAGGSNGKPGGELTNGGNGNGDRNVHPALQNTTGITMNEYGGAETRPKNVAVYCYIRIN
;
A
#
# COMPACT_ATOMS: atom_id res chain seq x y z
N MET A 1 25.60 -76.61 47.83
CA MET A 1 25.29 -75.16 47.78
C MET A 1 25.80 -74.59 46.47
N LYS A 2 24.91 -74.22 45.55
CA LYS A 2 25.26 -73.47 44.33
C LYS A 2 24.36 -72.23 44.28
N GLN A 3 24.95 -71.06 44.52
CA GLN A 3 24.27 -69.77 44.36
C GLN A 3 24.17 -69.45 42.87
N ILE A 4 22.94 -69.23 42.40
CA ILE A 4 22.64 -68.74 41.06
C ILE A 4 22.38 -67.23 41.21
N TYR A 5 23.24 -66.40 40.62
CA TYR A 5 23.07 -64.95 40.58
C TYR A 5 22.24 -64.60 39.34
N ILE A 6 21.02 -64.08 39.56
CA ILE A 6 20.16 -63.53 38.52
C ILE A 6 20.50 -62.04 38.38
N PHE A 7 21.12 -61.66 37.26
CA PHE A 7 21.30 -60.25 36.88
C PHE A 7 20.01 -59.72 36.26
N LEU A 8 19.29 -58.88 37.01
CA LEU A 8 18.12 -58.16 36.52
C LEU A 8 18.58 -56.86 35.84
N ILE A 9 18.56 -56.82 34.50
CA ILE A 9 18.80 -55.58 33.74
C ILE A 9 17.47 -54.82 33.67
N ILE A 10 17.30 -53.83 34.54
CA ILE A 10 16.19 -52.87 34.44
C ILE A 10 16.55 -51.87 33.34
N SER A 11 15.96 -52.05 32.15
CA SER A 11 16.03 -51.02 31.10
C SER A 11 15.05 -49.89 31.44
N CYS A 12 15.59 -48.79 31.97
CA CYS A 12 14.86 -47.55 32.16
C CYS A 12 14.73 -46.88 30.78
N SER A 13 13.58 -47.05 30.13
CA SER A 13 13.25 -46.30 28.92
C SER A 13 12.78 -44.91 29.34
N VAL A 14 13.68 -43.93 29.28
CA VAL A 14 13.32 -42.52 29.39
C VAL A 14 12.55 -42.15 28.12
N THR A 15 11.23 -42.24 28.16
CA THR A 15 10.36 -41.64 27.15
C THR A 15 10.37 -40.13 27.33
N GLY A 16 11.41 -39.49 26.78
CA GLY A 16 11.45 -38.05 26.61
C GLY A 16 10.20 -37.62 25.85
N SER A 17 9.27 -37.00 26.56
CA SER A 17 8.07 -36.42 25.98
C SER A 17 8.52 -35.14 25.28
N TYR A 18 8.86 -35.23 24.00
CA TYR A 18 9.00 -34.04 23.18
C TYR A 18 7.61 -33.39 23.12
N ALA A 19 7.40 -32.33 23.89
CA ALA A 19 6.27 -31.45 23.70
C ALA A 19 6.44 -30.82 22.31
N GLN A 20 5.91 -31.48 21.28
CA GLN A 20 5.57 -30.80 20.05
C GLN A 20 4.62 -29.69 20.46
N ALA A 21 5.07 -28.44 20.38
CA ALA A 21 4.19 -27.29 20.49
C ALA A 21 3.14 -27.44 19.39
N HIS A 22 2.01 -28.05 19.75
CA HIS A 22 0.87 -28.18 18.89
C HIS A 22 0.42 -26.75 18.60
N PHE A 23 0.26 -26.40 17.32
CA PHE A 23 -0.47 -25.19 16.89
C PHE A 23 -1.95 -25.21 17.35
N SER A 24 -2.34 -26.04 18.33
CA SER A 24 -3.68 -26.14 18.95
C SER A 24 -4.15 -24.83 19.56
N ASP A 25 -3.24 -23.90 19.86
CA ASP A 25 -3.51 -22.76 20.76
C ASP A 25 -3.81 -21.44 20.05
N ALA A 26 -3.90 -21.43 18.72
CA ALA A 26 -4.28 -20.20 18.01
C ALA A 26 -5.72 -19.79 18.39
N ALA A 27 -5.88 -18.54 18.81
CA ALA A 27 -7.18 -17.99 19.17
C ALA A 27 -8.13 -17.96 17.96
N VAL A 28 -9.44 -18.01 18.21
CA VAL A 28 -10.44 -17.84 17.15
C VAL A 28 -10.27 -16.46 16.52
N GLY A 29 -10.16 -16.40 15.19
CA GLY A 29 -9.96 -15.16 14.44
C GLY A 29 -8.49 -14.82 14.14
N SER A 30 -7.52 -15.65 14.56
CA SER A 30 -6.13 -15.49 14.14
C SER A 30 -5.98 -15.60 12.63
N ILE A 31 -5.15 -14.73 12.05
CA ILE A 31 -4.73 -14.77 10.65
C ILE A 31 -3.36 -15.45 10.57
N VAL A 32 -3.21 -16.41 9.66
CA VAL A 32 -1.94 -17.13 9.43
C VAL A 32 -1.48 -16.88 8.01
N ALA A 33 -0.26 -16.37 7.87
CA ALA A 33 0.44 -16.28 6.59
C ALA A 33 1.22 -17.57 6.35
N SER A 34 1.05 -18.16 5.17
CA SER A 34 1.70 -19.41 4.77
C SER A 34 2.15 -19.31 3.31
N VAL A 35 3.33 -19.83 3.01
CA VAL A 35 3.82 -20.01 1.63
C VAL A 35 3.28 -21.28 0.97
N LEU A 36 2.68 -22.18 1.76
CA LEU A 36 2.05 -23.41 1.27
C LEU A 36 0.67 -23.11 0.68
N ASP A 37 0.32 -23.78 -0.42
CA ASP A 37 -1.05 -23.80 -0.94
C ASP A 37 -2.03 -24.44 0.07
N TYR A 38 -3.32 -24.19 -0.11
CA TYR A 38 -4.33 -24.64 0.88
C TYR A 38 -4.37 -26.16 1.08
N SER A 39 -4.13 -26.96 0.04
CA SER A 39 -4.13 -28.42 0.14
C SER A 39 -2.95 -28.89 0.99
N THR A 40 -1.75 -28.42 0.65
CA THR A 40 -0.52 -28.74 1.38
C THR A 40 -0.56 -28.23 2.83
N PHE A 41 -1.02 -26.99 3.04
CA PHE A 41 -1.24 -26.42 4.37
C PHE A 41 -2.23 -27.25 5.19
N SER A 42 -3.33 -27.68 4.57
CA SER A 42 -4.36 -28.46 5.25
C SER A 42 -3.86 -29.84 5.67
N LYS A 43 -3.12 -30.52 4.79
CA LYS A 43 -2.46 -31.79 5.10
C LYS A 43 -1.45 -31.65 6.23
N ALA A 44 -0.59 -30.62 6.18
CA ALA A 44 0.42 -30.35 7.21
C ALA A 44 -0.21 -30.04 8.58
N ASN A 45 -1.37 -29.38 8.59
CA ASN A 45 -2.11 -29.02 9.80
C ASN A 45 -3.18 -30.05 10.22
N LYS A 46 -3.16 -31.26 9.62
CA LYS A 46 -4.09 -32.36 9.94
C LYS A 46 -5.57 -31.95 9.87
N GLN A 47 -5.95 -31.14 8.88
CA GLN A 47 -7.35 -30.75 8.61
C GLN A 47 -7.81 -31.23 7.22
N PRO A 48 -9.12 -31.25 6.93
CA PRO A 48 -9.63 -31.63 5.62
C PRO A 48 -9.02 -30.78 4.48
N ILE A 49 -8.59 -31.43 3.40
CA ILE A 49 -8.04 -30.78 2.19
C ILE A 49 -9.08 -29.89 1.52
N ILE A 50 -10.34 -30.34 1.52
CA ILE A 50 -11.48 -29.55 1.08
C ILE A 50 -12.05 -28.85 2.32
N PHE A 51 -12.19 -27.53 2.23
CA PHE A 51 -12.74 -26.74 3.33
C PHE A 51 -14.11 -27.28 3.75
N ASN A 52 -14.26 -27.53 5.05
CA ASN A 52 -15.52 -27.90 5.67
C ASN A 52 -15.71 -27.03 6.91
N ILE A 53 -16.80 -26.27 6.94
CA ILE A 53 -17.10 -25.29 7.99
C ILE A 53 -17.09 -25.87 9.43
N THR A 54 -17.40 -27.15 9.59
CA THR A 54 -17.48 -27.82 10.91
C THR A 54 -16.23 -28.60 11.28
N LYS A 55 -15.40 -28.97 10.30
CA LYS A 55 -14.23 -29.85 10.50
C LYS A 55 -12.89 -29.15 10.24
N SER A 56 -12.87 -28.12 9.39
CA SER A 56 -11.66 -27.35 9.10
C SER A 56 -11.36 -26.39 10.24
N LYS A 57 -10.12 -26.43 10.71
CA LYS A 57 -9.62 -25.49 11.73
C LYS A 57 -9.31 -24.12 11.12
N TRP A 58 -8.86 -24.10 9.88
CA TRP A 58 -8.48 -22.93 9.12
C TRP A 58 -9.30 -22.81 7.84
N ALA A 59 -9.82 -21.61 7.60
CA ALA A 59 -10.47 -21.23 6.35
C ALA A 59 -9.54 -20.32 5.53
N PRO A 60 -9.57 -20.39 4.19
CA PRO A 60 -9.00 -19.34 3.35
C PRO A 60 -9.66 -18.00 3.65
N ALA A 61 -8.87 -16.91 3.70
CA ALA A 61 -9.37 -15.56 3.89
C ALA A 61 -9.74 -14.92 2.54
N ASP A 62 -10.87 -15.38 1.97
CA ASP A 62 -11.31 -15.04 0.61
C ASP A 62 -12.71 -14.44 0.54
N GLY A 63 -13.24 -13.94 1.67
CA GLY A 63 -14.57 -13.34 1.72
C GLY A 63 -15.72 -14.34 1.89
N ARG A 64 -15.45 -15.64 2.06
CA ARG A 64 -16.52 -16.65 2.18
C ARG A 64 -17.30 -16.55 3.49
N LYS A 65 -18.57 -16.96 3.44
CA LYS A 65 -19.42 -17.12 4.64
C LYS A 65 -19.00 -18.35 5.43
N VAL A 66 -19.02 -18.23 6.76
CA VAL A 66 -18.65 -19.28 7.71
C VAL A 66 -19.58 -19.34 8.92
N ASN A 67 -20.83 -18.90 8.78
CA ASN A 67 -21.95 -19.07 9.73
C ASN A 67 -22.15 -20.57 10.04
N GLY A 68 -21.66 -21.04 11.18
CA GLY A 68 -21.59 -22.47 11.53
C GLY A 68 -20.22 -22.90 12.08
N SER A 69 -19.20 -22.07 11.89
CA SER A 69 -17.93 -22.19 12.60
C SER A 69 -17.93 -21.36 13.89
N LYS A 70 -16.96 -21.61 14.79
CA LYS A 70 -16.76 -20.78 15.99
C LYS A 70 -16.52 -19.31 15.64
N TYR A 71 -15.76 -19.04 14.58
CA TYR A 71 -15.53 -17.67 14.10
C TYR A 71 -16.81 -17.03 13.52
N GLY A 72 -17.57 -17.81 12.75
CA GLY A 72 -18.82 -17.34 12.15
C GLY A 72 -19.91 -16.95 13.15
N ALA A 73 -19.86 -17.48 14.38
CA ALA A 73 -20.73 -17.04 15.47
C ALA A 73 -20.52 -15.57 15.86
N TYR A 74 -19.33 -14.99 15.59
CA TYR A 74 -18.99 -13.60 15.91
C TYR A 74 -19.04 -12.68 14.69
N ALA A 75 -18.54 -13.13 13.53
CA ALA A 75 -18.35 -12.26 12.36
C ALA A 75 -19.16 -12.68 11.12
N GLY A 76 -19.68 -13.92 11.08
CA GLY A 76 -20.38 -14.49 9.93
C GLY A 76 -19.47 -14.82 8.73
N THR A 77 -18.66 -13.87 8.27
CA THR A 77 -17.86 -13.95 7.04
C THR A 77 -16.38 -13.68 7.36
N VAL A 78 -15.47 -14.43 6.73
CA VAL A 78 -14.02 -14.14 6.82
C VAL A 78 -13.67 -12.95 5.92
N PRO A 79 -12.71 -12.09 6.29
CA PRO A 79 -12.26 -11.03 5.39
C PRO A 79 -11.64 -11.61 4.12
N ASP A 80 -11.71 -10.88 3.01
CA ASP A 80 -10.92 -11.17 1.81
C ASP A 80 -9.55 -10.48 1.94
N LEU A 81 -8.51 -11.27 2.16
CA LEU A 81 -7.15 -10.79 2.38
C LEU A 81 -6.25 -10.96 1.15
N ARG A 82 -6.82 -11.26 -0.02
CA ARG A 82 -6.03 -11.43 -1.24
C ARG A 82 -5.50 -10.08 -1.75
N GLY A 83 -4.18 -9.95 -1.78
CA GLY A 83 -3.49 -8.78 -2.32
C GLY A 83 -3.67 -7.49 -1.51
N VAL A 84 -4.07 -7.58 -0.24
CA VAL A 84 -4.22 -6.42 0.66
C VAL A 84 -3.21 -6.51 1.80
N PHE A 85 -2.83 -5.35 2.34
CA PHE A 85 -2.01 -5.27 3.53
C PHE A 85 -2.86 -5.38 4.81
N LEU A 86 -2.25 -5.79 5.91
CA LEU A 86 -2.87 -5.74 7.23
C LEU A 86 -2.47 -4.43 7.91
N ARG A 87 -3.44 -3.76 8.54
CA ARG A 87 -3.21 -2.52 9.28
C ARG A 87 -3.82 -2.59 10.67
N GLY A 88 -3.05 -2.17 11.68
CA GLY A 88 -3.53 -2.12 13.06
C GLY A 88 -4.59 -1.04 13.27
N LEU A 89 -5.57 -1.31 14.13
CA LEU A 89 -6.54 -0.32 14.60
C LEU A 89 -5.94 0.62 15.64
N ASN A 90 -6.47 1.85 15.71
CA ASN A 90 -6.03 2.87 16.69
C ASN A 90 -6.42 2.52 18.13
N LYS A 91 -7.57 1.85 18.31
CA LYS A 91 -8.13 1.55 19.63
C LYS A 91 -8.34 0.06 19.79
N PHE A 92 -7.81 -0.52 20.87
CA PHE A 92 -7.93 -1.94 21.19
C PHE A 92 -8.97 -2.22 22.28
N TYR A 93 -9.21 -1.24 23.16
CA TYR A 93 -10.18 -1.31 24.25
C TYR A 93 -10.67 0.10 24.61
N VAL A 94 -11.77 0.16 25.37
CA VAL A 94 -12.37 1.43 25.82
C VAL A 94 -11.41 2.17 26.75
N GLY A 95 -11.23 3.47 26.52
CA GLY A 95 -10.37 4.33 27.36
C GLY A 95 -8.93 4.49 26.88
N MET A 96 -8.57 3.90 25.73
CA MET A 96 -7.29 4.24 25.08
C MET A 96 -7.27 5.69 24.57
N PRO A 97 -6.10 6.35 24.57
CA PRO A 97 -5.95 7.68 24.02
C PRO A 97 -6.15 7.68 22.51
N ASP A 98 -6.83 8.71 22.00
CA ASP A 98 -7.22 8.81 20.59
C ASP A 98 -6.07 9.31 19.69
N ASN A 99 -5.11 10.03 20.27
CA ASN A 99 -4.08 10.74 19.52
C ASN A 99 -2.70 10.12 19.82
N ILE A 100 -2.40 9.03 19.12
CA ILE A 100 -1.06 8.42 19.12
C ILE A 100 -0.32 8.80 17.83
N PRO A 101 1.00 9.03 17.85
CA PRO A 101 1.76 9.48 16.68
C PRO A 101 1.66 8.56 15.46
N GLN A 102 1.43 7.26 15.67
CA GLN A 102 1.34 6.23 14.64
C GLN A 102 -0.12 5.85 14.28
N ALA A 103 -1.09 6.67 14.68
CA ALA A 103 -2.50 6.40 14.40
C ALA A 103 -2.78 6.33 12.89
N ASP A 104 -3.65 5.40 12.48
CA ASP A 104 -4.39 5.49 11.22
C ASP A 104 -5.17 6.82 11.22
N PRO A 105 -5.05 7.67 10.18
CA PRO A 105 -5.83 8.90 10.10
C PRO A 105 -7.34 8.66 10.09
N ASP A 106 -7.79 7.45 9.71
CA ASP A 106 -9.20 7.09 9.65
C ASP A 106 -9.66 6.33 10.90
N ILE A 107 -10.86 6.65 11.43
CA ILE A 107 -11.49 5.87 12.49
C ILE A 107 -12.22 4.67 11.86
N ARG A 108 -11.77 3.46 12.20
CA ARG A 108 -12.18 2.23 11.52
C ARG A 108 -12.61 1.13 12.47
N THR A 109 -13.31 0.14 11.91
CA THR A 109 -13.66 -1.12 12.58
C THR A 109 -12.84 -2.27 12.00
N ALA A 110 -12.66 -3.34 12.78
CA ALA A 110 -11.95 -4.54 12.32
C ALA A 110 -12.64 -5.16 11.10
N GLY A 111 -11.84 -5.63 10.15
CA GLY A 111 -12.29 -6.19 8.87
C GLY A 111 -12.67 -5.15 7.81
N SER A 112 -12.72 -3.85 8.15
CA SER A 112 -13.00 -2.81 7.14
C SER A 112 -11.90 -2.74 6.09
N PHE A 113 -12.26 -2.56 4.82
CA PHE A 113 -11.32 -2.32 3.72
C PHE A 113 -11.04 -0.82 3.56
N GLN A 114 -9.79 -0.48 3.26
CA GLN A 114 -9.35 0.87 2.93
C GLN A 114 -8.59 0.82 1.59
N PRO A 115 -8.99 1.62 0.59
CA PRO A 115 -8.31 1.67 -0.71
C PRO A 115 -6.94 2.30 -0.59
N ASP A 116 -6.12 2.12 -1.63
CA ASP A 116 -4.86 2.85 -1.75
C ASP A 116 -5.11 4.35 -1.95
N THR A 117 -4.13 5.16 -1.54
CA THR A 117 -4.17 6.62 -1.64
C THR A 117 -2.74 7.15 -1.71
N ILE A 118 -2.52 8.28 -2.37
CA ILE A 118 -1.24 9.00 -2.37
C ILE A 118 -1.41 10.25 -1.50
N LYS A 119 -0.42 10.57 -0.67
CA LYS A 119 -0.43 11.78 0.17
C LYS A 119 -0.50 13.03 -0.70
N SER A 120 -1.35 13.97 -0.30
CA SER A 120 -1.50 15.25 -0.97
C SER A 120 -0.15 15.96 -1.07
N HIS A 121 0.25 16.28 -2.29
CA HIS A 121 1.40 17.12 -2.59
C HIS A 121 1.21 17.83 -3.92
N LYS A 122 2.05 18.84 -4.17
CA LYS A 122 2.16 19.54 -5.44
C LYS A 122 3.62 19.63 -5.86
N HIS A 123 3.84 19.64 -7.16
CA HIS A 123 5.13 20.00 -7.73
C HIS A 123 5.14 21.48 -8.05
N VAL A 124 6.20 22.18 -7.64
CA VAL A 124 6.44 23.56 -8.07
C VAL A 124 7.15 23.48 -9.42
N LEU A 125 6.52 24.03 -10.45
CA LEU A 125 7.16 24.22 -11.75
C LEU A 125 7.87 25.56 -11.73
N ASN A 126 9.19 25.54 -11.93
CA ASN A 126 9.95 26.74 -12.18
C ASN A 126 9.94 26.99 -13.70
N ASP A 127 9.19 27.99 -14.14
CA ASP A 127 9.24 28.49 -15.51
C ASP A 127 10.18 29.70 -15.54
N PRO A 128 11.46 29.54 -15.91
CA PRO A 128 12.39 30.67 -16.03
C PRO A 128 11.99 31.65 -17.15
N GLY A 129 10.90 31.37 -17.87
CA GLY A 129 10.47 32.11 -19.04
C GLY A 129 11.29 31.71 -20.26
N HIS A 130 10.77 32.07 -21.43
CA HIS A 130 11.50 32.00 -22.69
C HIS A 130 11.11 33.16 -23.60
N THR A 131 11.96 33.46 -24.58
CA THR A 131 11.74 34.54 -25.54
C THR A 131 11.53 33.96 -26.93
N HIS A 132 10.54 34.46 -27.66
CA HIS A 132 10.39 34.16 -29.08
C HIS A 132 11.13 35.23 -29.91
N PRO A 133 12.12 34.85 -30.74
CA PRO A 133 12.66 35.78 -31.71
C PRO A 133 11.59 36.00 -32.78
N VAL A 134 11.06 37.22 -32.84
CA VAL A 134 10.28 37.65 -34.00
C VAL A 134 11.29 37.91 -35.12
N ALA A 135 11.38 36.99 -36.08
CA ALA A 135 12.01 37.31 -37.35
C ALA A 135 11.14 38.38 -38.00
N SER A 136 11.62 39.62 -38.06
CA SER A 136 11.00 40.66 -38.90
C SER A 136 11.23 40.24 -40.35
N GLY A 137 10.38 39.32 -40.83
CA GLY A 137 10.35 38.86 -42.19
C GLY A 137 9.82 39.98 -43.05
N TYR A 138 10.69 40.85 -43.52
CA TYR A 138 10.42 41.56 -44.76
C TYR A 138 10.29 40.51 -45.86
N SER A 139 9.06 40.17 -46.21
CA SER A 139 8.75 39.38 -47.40
C SER A 139 9.10 40.23 -48.63
N THR A 140 10.36 40.22 -49.07
CA THR A 140 10.70 40.66 -50.43
C THR A 140 10.42 39.52 -51.40
N ALA A 141 9.15 39.13 -51.52
CA ALA A 141 8.72 38.31 -52.64
C ALA A 141 8.58 39.26 -53.84
N GLY A 142 9.60 39.21 -54.72
CA GLY A 142 9.63 40.01 -55.94
C GLY A 142 8.36 39.84 -56.76
N GLY A 143 7.81 40.96 -57.23
CA GLY A 143 6.64 40.92 -58.10
C GLY A 143 5.74 42.14 -58.11
N SER A 144 6.24 43.35 -57.84
CA SER A 144 5.61 44.57 -58.36
C SER A 144 6.57 45.75 -58.20
N ASN A 145 6.74 46.53 -59.25
CA ASN A 145 7.40 47.84 -59.23
C ASN A 145 6.55 48.88 -58.46
N GLY A 146 5.96 48.48 -57.32
CA GLY A 146 5.13 49.29 -56.45
C GLY A 146 5.69 49.25 -55.03
N LYS A 147 6.25 50.38 -54.59
CA LYS A 147 6.50 50.80 -53.20
C LYS A 147 6.92 49.72 -52.18
N PRO A 148 8.18 49.73 -51.70
CA PRO A 148 8.47 49.43 -50.30
C PRO A 148 8.13 50.68 -49.48
N GLY A 149 6.83 50.94 -49.31
CA GLY A 149 6.31 52.11 -48.62
C GLY A 149 5.93 51.79 -47.19
N GLY A 150 6.90 51.93 -46.28
CA GLY A 150 6.62 52.15 -44.87
C GLY A 150 6.83 50.92 -43.99
N GLU A 151 8.09 50.62 -43.67
CA GLU A 151 8.40 50.45 -42.25
C GLU A 151 7.91 51.74 -41.57
N LEU A 152 7.06 51.64 -40.55
CA LEU A 152 6.83 52.74 -39.61
C LEU A 152 8.12 52.91 -38.79
N THR A 153 9.21 53.29 -39.47
CA THR A 153 10.37 53.89 -38.84
C THR A 153 9.88 55.26 -38.39
N ASN A 154 9.71 55.38 -37.08
CA ASN A 154 9.75 56.67 -36.44
C ASN A 154 11.03 57.35 -36.95
N GLY A 155 10.88 58.39 -37.77
CA GLY A 155 11.95 58.99 -38.53
C GLY A 155 13.07 59.46 -37.61
N GLY A 156 14.20 58.76 -37.67
CA GLY A 156 15.39 59.05 -36.88
C GLY A 156 16.61 58.53 -37.61
N ASN A 157 17.17 59.37 -38.48
CA ASN A 157 18.46 59.15 -39.11
C ASN A 157 19.55 59.12 -38.02
N GLY A 158 20.06 57.93 -37.71
CA GLY A 158 21.18 57.79 -36.79
C GLY A 158 21.45 56.33 -36.48
N ASN A 159 22.36 55.72 -37.24
CA ASN A 159 23.17 54.55 -36.84
C ASN A 159 22.46 53.53 -35.92
N GLY A 160 21.24 53.14 -36.31
CA GLY A 160 20.37 52.33 -35.48
C GLY A 160 20.85 50.89 -35.52
N ASP A 161 21.41 50.43 -34.41
CA ASP A 161 21.64 49.02 -34.15
C ASP A 161 20.51 48.18 -34.75
N ARG A 162 20.86 47.09 -35.46
CA ARG A 162 19.91 46.01 -35.77
C ARG A 162 19.55 45.28 -34.48
N ASN A 163 19.05 46.02 -33.49
CA ASN A 163 18.54 45.52 -32.24
C ASN A 163 17.28 44.75 -32.63
N VAL A 164 17.47 43.46 -32.85
CA VAL A 164 16.42 42.46 -32.70
C VAL A 164 15.70 42.84 -31.41
N HIS A 165 14.51 43.42 -31.49
CA HIS A 165 13.74 43.72 -30.29
C HIS A 165 13.45 42.37 -29.66
N PRO A 166 14.09 42.00 -28.54
CA PRO A 166 13.75 40.74 -27.91
C PRO A 166 12.29 40.88 -27.47
N ALA A 167 11.43 39.94 -27.90
CA ALA A 167 10.10 39.86 -27.32
C ALA A 167 10.28 39.74 -25.80
N LEU A 168 9.54 40.56 -25.04
CA LEU A 168 9.64 40.61 -23.58
C LEU A 168 9.61 39.18 -23.02
N GLN A 169 10.53 38.89 -22.10
CA GLN A 169 10.53 37.61 -21.39
C GLN A 169 9.18 37.45 -20.71
N ASN A 170 8.42 36.44 -21.12
CA ASN A 170 7.10 36.18 -20.56
C ASN A 170 7.16 34.85 -19.79
N THR A 171 6.61 34.85 -18.59
CA THR A 171 6.41 33.64 -17.80
C THR A 171 4.97 33.19 -17.97
N THR A 172 4.75 31.90 -18.20
CA THR A 172 3.41 31.37 -18.47
C THR A 172 2.51 31.32 -17.23
N GLY A 173 3.06 31.56 -16.03
CA GLY A 173 2.28 31.67 -14.79
C GLY A 173 1.58 30.36 -14.38
N ILE A 174 2.15 29.21 -14.73
CA ILE A 174 1.54 27.90 -14.48
C ILE A 174 1.52 27.60 -12.98
N THR A 175 0.33 27.35 -12.43
CA THR A 175 0.14 26.88 -11.06
C THR A 175 -0.40 25.46 -11.03
N MET A 176 0.12 24.63 -10.13
CA MET A 176 -0.36 23.25 -9.90
C MET A 176 -1.11 23.18 -8.57
N ASN A 177 -2.31 22.61 -8.61
CA ASN A 177 -3.07 22.31 -7.39
C ASN A 177 -2.50 21.07 -6.70
N GLU A 178 -2.73 20.97 -5.39
CA GLU A 178 -2.41 19.77 -4.64
C GLU A 178 -3.35 18.63 -5.03
N TYR A 179 -2.80 17.40 -5.07
CA TYR A 179 -3.57 16.19 -5.34
C TYR A 179 -3.16 15.08 -4.39
N GLY A 180 -4.15 14.42 -3.78
CA GLY A 180 -3.96 13.27 -2.89
C GLY A 180 -4.80 13.36 -1.61
N GLY A 181 -4.61 12.40 -0.71
CA GLY A 181 -5.25 12.32 0.60
C GLY A 181 -4.30 12.64 1.77
N ALA A 182 -4.70 12.27 2.99
CA ALA A 182 -3.91 12.54 4.20
C ALA A 182 -2.56 11.81 4.22
N GLU A 183 -2.45 10.65 3.57
CA GLU A 183 -1.26 9.81 3.56
C GLU A 183 -1.10 9.01 2.26
N THR A 184 0.12 8.52 2.01
CA THR A 184 0.40 7.53 0.96
C THR A 184 0.30 6.15 1.57
N ARG A 185 -0.64 5.33 1.09
CA ARG A 185 -0.91 3.99 1.63
C ARG A 185 -1.30 3.00 0.53
N PRO A 186 -0.89 1.72 0.63
CA PRO A 186 -1.49 0.67 -0.16
C PRO A 186 -2.87 0.29 0.41
N LYS A 187 -3.67 -0.39 -0.42
CA LYS A 187 -4.94 -0.96 0.03
C LYS A 187 -4.74 -1.95 1.18
N ASN A 188 -5.57 -1.84 2.21
CA ASN A 188 -5.38 -2.60 3.45
C ASN A 188 -6.70 -2.91 4.17
N VAL A 189 -6.64 -3.89 5.08
CA VAL A 189 -7.73 -4.29 5.95
C VAL A 189 -7.35 -4.07 7.42
N ALA A 190 -8.26 -3.48 8.17
CA ALA A 190 -8.04 -3.17 9.58
C ALA A 190 -8.13 -4.44 10.44
N VAL A 191 -7.16 -4.66 11.31
CA VAL A 191 -7.10 -5.81 12.22
C VAL A 191 -6.66 -5.39 13.62
N TYR A 192 -7.03 -6.20 14.60
CA TYR A 192 -6.41 -6.13 15.92
C TYR A 192 -5.11 -6.94 15.91
N CYS A 193 -4.01 -6.29 16.26
CA CYS A 193 -2.73 -6.93 16.48
C CYS A 193 -2.58 -7.31 17.95
N TYR A 194 -2.49 -8.61 18.23
CA TYR A 194 -2.23 -9.14 19.56
C TYR A 194 -0.87 -9.82 19.59
N ILE A 195 -0.16 -9.70 20.71
CA ILE A 195 1.07 -10.44 20.98
C ILE A 195 0.76 -11.47 22.07
N ARG A 196 1.19 -12.73 21.84
CA ARG A 196 1.11 -13.77 22.87
C ARG A 196 2.16 -13.47 23.94
N ILE A 197 1.71 -13.33 25.19
CA ILE A 197 2.58 -12.99 26.32
C ILE A 197 2.81 -14.17 27.29
N ASN A 198 2.01 -15.24 27.21
CA ASN A 198 2.14 -16.47 28.00
C ASN A 198 1.75 -17.70 27.16
#